data_AF-A0A7C9DIR7-F1
#
_entry.id   AF-A0A7C9DIR7-F1
#
_cell.length_a   1.000
_cell.length_b   1.000
_cell.length_c   1.000
_cell.angle_alpha   90.00
_cell.angle_beta   90.00
_cell.angle_gamma   90.00
#
_symmetry.space_group_name_H-M   'P 1'
#
loop_
_entity.id
_entity.type
_entity.pdbx_description
1 polymer ?
#
loop_
_entity_poly.entity_id
_entity_poly.type
_entity_poly.pdbx_seq_one_letter_code
_entity_poly.pdbx_strand_id
1 'polypeptide(L)'
;STGKVEKFVEKPKIFVGNKINAGIYLLNPSVLDKIELRPTSIEKEVFPKIAAENQLYAMVLPGFWMDIGQPRDYITGLRLYLDSLRKNSSPKLATGSHIIGNV
;
A
#
# COMPACT_ATOMS: atom_id res chain seq x y z
N SER A 1 4.63 19.01 2.00
CA SER A 1 3.96 18.92 0.70
C SER A 1 2.47 18.74 0.93
N THR A 2 1.62 19.15 -0.01
CA THR A 2 0.14 19.11 0.14
C THR A 2 -0.48 17.72 -0.02
N GLY A 3 0.34 16.68 -0.24
CA GLY A 3 -0.12 15.31 -0.54
C GLY A 3 -0.73 15.14 -1.94
N LYS A 4 -0.90 16.22 -2.72
CA LYS A 4 -1.48 16.16 -4.07
C LYS A 4 -0.62 15.31 -5.02
N VAL A 5 -1.27 14.43 -5.76
CA VAL A 5 -0.64 13.57 -6.76
C VAL A 5 -0.69 14.27 -8.11
N GLU A 6 0.48 14.63 -8.66
CA GLU A 6 0.58 15.29 -9.97
C GLU A 6 0.32 14.32 -11.13
N LYS A 7 0.80 13.08 -10.99
CA LYS A 7 0.65 12.03 -12.01
C LYS A 7 0.59 10.67 -11.35
N PHE A 8 -0.37 9.85 -11.79
CA PHE A 8 -0.44 8.44 -11.45
C PHE A 8 0.03 7.61 -12.66
N VAL A 9 1.00 6.72 -12.47
CA VAL A 9 1.54 5.87 -13.54
C VAL A 9 1.59 4.43 -13.07
N GLU A 10 0.76 3.58 -13.69
CA GLU A 10 0.72 2.15 -13.40
C GLU A 10 1.94 1.46 -14.03
N LYS A 11 2.74 0.75 -13.21
CA LYS A 11 3.91 -0.05 -13.60
C LYS A 11 4.84 0.67 -14.61
N PRO A 12 5.45 1.80 -14.19
CA PRO A 12 6.28 2.60 -15.08
C PRO A 12 7.54 1.84 -15.49
N LYS A 13 7.95 1.97 -16.77
CA LYS A 13 9.19 1.37 -17.30
C LYS A 13 10.45 2.12 -16.88
N ILE A 14 10.30 3.39 -16.53
CA ILE A 14 11.36 4.28 -16.04
C ILE A 14 11.07 4.66 -14.60
N PHE A 15 12.09 4.98 -13.83
CA PHE A 15 11.89 5.45 -12.46
C PHE A 15 11.12 6.78 -12.47
N VAL A 16 9.97 6.81 -11.75
CA VAL A 16 9.13 8.02 -11.62
C VAL A 16 9.04 8.51 -10.17
N GLY A 17 9.53 7.73 -9.20
CA GLY A 17 9.49 8.11 -7.78
C GLY A 17 9.61 6.93 -6.83
N ASN A 18 9.73 7.23 -5.55
CA ASN A 18 9.85 6.28 -4.44
C ASN A 18 8.54 6.05 -3.67
N LYS A 19 7.41 6.48 -4.23
CA LYS A 19 6.07 6.27 -3.67
C LYS A 19 5.28 5.39 -4.61
N ILE A 20 4.66 4.37 -4.06
CA ILE A 20 3.81 3.44 -4.79
C ILE A 20 2.37 3.53 -4.29
N ASN A 21 1.45 3.02 -5.10
CA ASN A 21 0.07 2.79 -4.65
C ASN A 21 0.05 1.62 -3.66
N ALA A 22 -0.47 1.85 -2.46
CA ALA A 22 -0.56 0.86 -1.39
C ALA A 22 -1.86 0.03 -1.41
N GLY A 23 -2.78 0.32 -2.34
CA GLY A 23 -4.05 -0.41 -2.46
C GLY A 23 -5.10 -0.06 -1.40
N ILE A 24 -4.90 1.04 -0.66
CA ILE A 24 -5.83 1.51 0.38
C ILE A 24 -6.36 2.87 -0.06
N TYR A 25 -7.67 2.98 -0.19
CA TYR A 25 -8.31 4.17 -0.77
C TYR A 25 -9.41 4.70 0.15
N LEU A 26 -9.43 6.02 0.31
CA LEU A 26 -10.58 6.77 0.83
C LEU A 26 -11.13 7.58 -0.34
N LEU A 27 -12.27 7.14 -0.89
CA LEU A 27 -12.85 7.68 -2.11
C LEU A 27 -14.22 8.27 -1.84
N ASN A 28 -14.52 9.41 -2.49
CA ASN A 28 -15.90 9.87 -2.58
C ASN A 28 -16.70 8.93 -3.49
N PRO A 29 -17.99 8.66 -3.21
CA PRO A 29 -18.83 7.80 -4.04
C PRO A 29 -18.90 8.21 -5.51
N SER A 30 -18.73 9.50 -5.82
CA SER A 30 -18.68 10.03 -7.19
C SER A 30 -17.56 9.44 -8.07
N VAL A 31 -16.59 8.73 -7.48
CA VAL A 31 -15.61 7.96 -8.26
C VAL A 31 -16.27 6.83 -9.04
N LEU A 32 -17.39 6.27 -8.54
CA LEU A 32 -18.13 5.22 -9.23
C LEU A 32 -18.71 5.70 -10.58
N ASP A 33 -19.06 6.98 -10.69
CA ASP A 33 -19.55 7.58 -11.94
C ASP A 33 -18.50 7.57 -13.06
N LYS A 34 -17.21 7.40 -12.70
CA LYS A 34 -16.09 7.29 -13.64
C LYS A 34 -15.82 5.85 -14.08
N ILE A 35 -16.55 4.86 -13.55
CA ILE A 35 -16.37 3.44 -13.83
C ILE A 35 -17.47 3.00 -14.82
N GLU A 36 -17.05 2.54 -15.99
CA GLU A 36 -17.96 1.99 -16.98
C GLU A 36 -18.43 0.58 -16.59
N LEU A 37 -19.60 0.15 -17.07
CA LEU A 37 -20.16 -1.19 -16.85
C LEU A 37 -19.43 -2.26 -17.69
N ARG A 38 -18.12 -2.35 -17.53
CA ARG A 38 -17.20 -3.32 -18.12
C ARG A 38 -16.00 -3.52 -17.20
N PRO A 39 -15.20 -4.57 -17.40
CA PRO A 39 -13.91 -4.69 -16.72
C PRO A 39 -13.11 -3.39 -16.87
N THR A 40 -12.75 -2.82 -15.73
CA THR A 40 -12.09 -1.50 -15.63
C THR A 40 -10.97 -1.60 -14.60
N SER A 41 -9.77 -1.13 -14.94
CA SER A 41 -8.68 -0.97 -13.98
C SER A 41 -8.69 0.45 -13.44
N ILE A 42 -8.88 0.57 -12.12
CA ILE A 42 -8.89 1.88 -11.46
C ILE A 42 -7.52 2.57 -11.60
N GLU A 43 -6.44 1.81 -11.57
CA GLU A 43 -5.05 2.28 -11.67
C GLU A 43 -4.70 2.84 -13.05
N LYS A 44 -5.31 2.28 -14.11
CA LYS A 44 -5.04 2.68 -15.49
C LYS A 44 -6.05 3.68 -16.04
N GLU A 45 -7.31 3.58 -15.63
CA GLU A 45 -8.42 4.27 -16.30
C GLU A 45 -9.06 5.37 -15.44
N VAL A 46 -8.95 5.28 -14.11
CA VAL A 46 -9.66 6.18 -13.19
C VAL A 46 -8.69 7.13 -12.48
N PHE A 47 -7.69 6.61 -11.77
CA PHE A 47 -6.74 7.44 -11.02
C PHE A 47 -5.95 8.43 -11.88
N PRO A 48 -5.49 8.10 -13.11
CA PRO A 48 -4.85 9.10 -13.96
C PRO A 48 -5.78 10.28 -14.30
N LYS A 49 -7.08 10.04 -14.48
CA LYS A 49 -8.09 11.09 -14.74
C LYS A 49 -8.30 11.96 -13.49
N ILE A 50 -8.48 11.34 -12.32
CA ILE A 50 -8.67 12.06 -11.05
C ILE A 50 -7.41 12.90 -10.71
N ALA A 51 -6.21 12.40 -11.01
CA ALA A 51 -4.97 13.14 -10.85
C ALA A 51 -4.90 14.36 -11.80
N ALA A 52 -5.25 14.19 -13.08
CA ALA A 52 -5.31 15.28 -14.05
C ALA A 52 -6.36 16.36 -13.67
N GLU A 53 -7.44 15.95 -13.01
CA GLU A 53 -8.46 16.83 -12.42
C GLU A 53 -8.01 17.50 -11.12
N ASN A 54 -6.78 17.24 -10.64
CA ASN A 54 -6.22 17.78 -9.39
C ASN A 54 -6.95 17.32 -8.12
N GLN A 55 -7.64 16.18 -8.18
CA GLN A 55 -8.46 15.64 -7.09
C GLN A 55 -7.86 14.41 -6.42
N LEU A 56 -6.70 13.92 -6.88
CA LEU A 56 -6.02 12.79 -6.28
C LEU A 56 -4.98 13.26 -5.26
N TYR A 57 -5.05 12.69 -4.06
CA TYR A 57 -4.13 12.96 -2.96
C TYR A 57 -3.58 11.64 -2.42
N ALA A 58 -2.36 11.67 -1.89
CA ALA A 58 -1.67 10.55 -1.30
C ALA A 58 -1.25 10.88 0.13
N MET A 59 -1.47 9.92 1.02
CA MET A 59 -0.93 9.91 2.37
C MET A 59 0.14 8.83 2.45
N VAL A 60 1.33 9.19 2.94
CA VAL A 60 2.37 8.19 3.21
C VAL A 60 2.02 7.46 4.49
N LEU A 61 1.84 6.14 4.39
CA LEU A 61 1.50 5.30 5.54
C LEU A 61 2.73 5.19 6.47
N PRO A 62 2.56 5.41 7.79
CA PRO A 62 3.60 5.11 8.75
C PRO A 62 3.73 3.59 8.96
N GLY A 63 4.93 3.14 9.32
CA GLY A 63 5.20 1.72 9.57
C GLY A 63 5.60 0.95 8.31
N PHE A 64 5.30 -0.34 8.28
CA PHE A 64 5.64 -1.21 7.15
C PHE A 64 4.38 -1.51 6.32
N TRP A 65 4.60 -1.75 5.03
CA TRP A 65 3.59 -2.21 4.10
C TRP A 65 4.25 -3.26 3.20
N MET A 66 3.52 -4.33 2.91
CA MET A 66 3.96 -5.36 1.98
C MET A 66 2.74 -6.06 1.38
N ASP A 67 2.72 -6.16 0.05
CA ASP A 67 1.79 -7.04 -0.67
C ASP A 67 2.31 -8.49 -0.65
N ILE A 68 1.40 -9.46 -0.51
CA ILE A 68 1.72 -10.90 -0.48
C ILE A 68 1.15 -11.53 -1.75
N GLY A 69 1.95 -11.58 -2.82
CA GLY A 69 1.51 -12.08 -4.12
C GLY A 69 1.86 -13.54 -4.40
N GLN A 70 2.85 -14.10 -3.68
CA GLN A 70 3.39 -15.44 -3.90
C GLN A 70 3.83 -16.05 -2.55
N PRO A 71 3.92 -17.39 -2.42
CA PRO A 71 4.15 -18.04 -1.12
C PRO A 71 5.39 -17.55 -0.35
N ARG A 72 6.48 -17.19 -1.04
CA ARG A 72 7.70 -16.65 -0.39
C ARG A 72 7.49 -15.28 0.25
N ASP A 73 6.56 -14.49 -0.26
CA ASP A 73 6.27 -13.15 0.26
C ASP A 73 5.64 -13.24 1.65
N TYR A 74 4.90 -14.31 1.93
CA TYR A 74 4.30 -14.55 3.24
C TYR A 74 5.34 -14.64 4.35
N ILE A 75 6.45 -15.37 4.13
CA ILE A 75 7.53 -15.51 5.11
C ILE A 75 8.17 -14.14 5.39
N THR A 76 8.38 -13.35 4.34
CA THR A 76 8.94 -11.99 4.47
C THR A 76 7.97 -11.06 5.21
N GLY A 77 6.69 -11.08 4.85
CA GLY A 77 5.65 -10.30 5.52
C GLY A 77 5.50 -10.66 6.99
N LEU A 78 5.58 -11.95 7.33
CA LEU A 78 5.55 -12.43 8.71
C LEU A 78 6.74 -11.88 9.52
N ARG A 79 7.95 -11.88 8.95
CA ARG A 79 9.12 -11.29 9.61
C ARG A 79 8.94 -9.80 9.88
N LEU A 80 8.45 -9.03 8.89
CA LEU A 80 8.16 -7.60 9.06
C LEU A 80 7.13 -7.35 10.17
N TYR A 81 6.08 -8.18 10.23
CA TYR A 81 5.06 -8.10 11.27
C TYR A 81 5.62 -8.41 12.66
N LEU A 82 6.39 -9.50 12.80
CA LEU A 82 7.01 -9.89 14.06
C LEU A 82 8.02 -8.84 14.55
N ASP A 83 8.79 -8.24 13.64
CA ASP A 83 9.68 -7.12 13.94
C ASP A 83 8.91 -5.88 14.41
N SER A 84 7.75 -5.60 13.82
CA SER A 84 6.86 -4.53 14.26
C SER A 84 6.27 -4.81 15.64
N LEU A 85 5.82 -6.04 15.89
CA LEU A 85 5.32 -6.46 17.21
C LEU A 85 6.40 -6.30 18.28
N ARG A 86 7.66 -6.67 17.98
CA ARG A 86 8.77 -6.49 18.93
C ARG A 86 8.93 -5.04 19.37
N LYS A 87 8.74 -4.09 18.46
CA LYS A 87 8.90 -2.66 18.71
C LYS A 87 7.66 -2.05 19.39
N ASN A 88 6.47 -2.45 18.97
CA ASN A 88 5.22 -1.77 19.31
C ASN A 88 4.36 -2.51 20.34
N SER A 89 4.57 -3.80 20.55
CA SER A 89 3.74 -4.66 21.39
C SER A 89 4.50 -5.92 21.84
N SER A 90 5.72 -5.75 22.37
CA SER A 90 6.61 -6.86 22.72
C SER A 90 6.00 -7.94 23.63
N PRO A 91 5.06 -7.67 24.55
CA PRO A 91 4.45 -8.72 25.38
C PRO A 91 3.58 -9.72 24.60
N LYS A 92 3.22 -9.42 23.34
CA LYS A 92 2.49 -10.35 22.47
C LYS A 92 3.39 -11.42 21.85
N LEU A 93 4.70 -11.25 21.91
CA LEU A 93 5.65 -12.25 21.40
C LEU A 93 5.83 -13.38 22.42
N ALA A 94 6.08 -14.58 21.90
CA ALA A 94 6.45 -15.71 22.72
C ALA A 94 7.77 -15.44 23.45
N THR A 95 7.86 -15.95 24.68
CA THR A 95 9.07 -15.85 25.52
C THR A 95 9.35 -17.19 26.18
N GLY A 96 10.62 -17.46 26.47
CA GLY A 96 11.06 -18.70 27.10
C GLY A 96 12.51 -19.00 26.79
N SER A 97 13.14 -19.86 27.60
CA SER A 97 14.55 -20.25 27.43
C SER A 97 14.85 -20.95 26.10
N HIS A 98 13.84 -21.49 25.42
CA HIS A 98 13.94 -22.22 24.16
C HIS A 98 13.46 -21.40 22.94
N ILE A 99 13.06 -20.13 23.13
CA ILE A 99 12.56 -19.27 22.05
C ILE A 99 13.66 -18.31 21.60
N ILE A 100 13.98 -18.32 20.31
CA ILE A 100 15.02 -17.49 19.70
C ILE A 100 14.40 -16.60 18.62
N GLY A 101 14.63 -15.29 18.70
CA GLY A 101 14.13 -14.30 17.75
C GLY A 101 12.72 -13.78 18.06
N ASN A 102 12.09 -13.17 17.05
CA ASN A 102 10.69 -12.74 17.15
C ASN A 102 9.80 -13.89 16.73
N VAL A 103 9.00 -14.41 17.65
CA VAL A 103 8.08 -15.55 17.47
C VAL A 103 6.76 -15.23 18.15
#